data_AF-A0A3N5XSY5-F1
#
_entry.id   AF-A0A3N5XSY5-F1
#
_cell.length_a   1.000
_cell.length_b   1.000
_cell.length_c   1.000
_cell.angle_alpha   90.00
_cell.angle_beta   90.00
_cell.angle_gamma   90.00
#
_symmetry.space_group_name_H-M   'P 1'
#
loop_
_entity.id
_entity.type
_entity.pdbx_description
1 polymer ?
#
loop_
_entity_poly.entity_id
_entity_poly.type
_entity_poly.pdbx_seq_one_letter_code
_entity_poly.pdbx_strand_id
1 'polypeptide(L)' 'MSRTRIPSGALPVAAFLIFSAVLAFGQSLPSPEQFFGHTVGADQKLVRWDKQLEYLQAIAKGSDRVL' A
#
# COMPACT_ATOMS: atom_id res chain seq x y z
N MET A 1 -20.31 30.36 -27.04
CA MET A 1 -20.87 29.55 -25.92
C MET A 1 -20.74 28.08 -26.29
N SER A 2 -19.55 27.51 -26.13
CA SER A 2 -19.21 26.17 -26.64
C SER A 2 -19.53 25.15 -25.55
N ARG A 3 -20.69 24.50 -25.64
CA ARG A 3 -21.06 23.39 -24.75
C ARG A 3 -20.10 22.23 -25.00
N THR A 4 -19.15 22.02 -24.10
CA THR A 4 -18.27 20.85 -24.09
C THR A 4 -19.13 19.61 -23.97
N ARG A 5 -19.31 18.90 -25.09
CA ARG A 5 -20.11 17.68 -25.15
C ARG A 5 -19.27 16.57 -24.51
N ILE A 6 -19.49 16.29 -23.23
CA ILE A 6 -18.84 15.18 -22.54
C ILE A 6 -19.23 13.90 -23.31
N PRO A 7 -18.28 13.18 -23.92
CA PRO A 7 -18.62 11.98 -24.67
C PRO A 7 -19.20 10.95 -23.70
N SER A 8 -20.29 10.28 -24.06
CA SER A 8 -21.04 9.37 -23.16
C SER A 8 -20.19 8.23 -22.58
N GLY A 9 -19.03 7.93 -23.16
CA GLY A 9 -18.03 6.99 -22.64
C GLY A 9 -17.07 7.54 -21.57
N ALA A 10 -17.05 8.86 -21.30
CA ALA A 10 -16.16 9.45 -20.30
C ALA A 10 -16.58 9.14 -18.86
N LEU A 11 -17.88 8.94 -18.61
CA LEU A 11 -18.41 8.62 -17.28
C LEU A 11 -17.96 7.24 -16.76
N PRO A 12 -18.10 6.14 -17.52
CA PRO A 12 -17.64 4.83 -17.04
C PRO A 12 -16.11 4.77 -16.88
N VAL A 13 -15.35 5.46 -17.74
CA VAL A 13 -13.89 5.53 -17.62
C VAL A 13 -13.48 6.31 -16.37
N ALA A 14 -14.11 7.45 -16.11
CA ALA A 14 -13.85 8.21 -14.89
C ALA A 14 -14.21 7.41 -13.63
N ALA A 15 -15.35 6.72 -13.63
CA ALA A 15 -15.77 5.87 -12.51
C ALA A 15 -14.78 4.71 -12.29
N PHE A 16 -14.31 4.07 -13.36
CA PHE A 16 -13.31 3.01 -13.28
C PHE A 16 -11.97 3.54 -12.71
N LEU A 17 -11.49 4.69 -13.18
CA LEU A 17 -10.26 5.30 -12.69
C LEU A 17 -10.34 5.69 -11.20
N ILE A 18 -11.48 6.23 -10.76
CA ILE A 18 -11.71 6.56 -9.35
C ILE A 18 -11.75 5.28 -8.51
N PHE A 19 -12.47 4.24 -8.97
CA PHE A 19 -12.55 2.96 -8.27
C PHE A 19 -11.17 2.29 -8.16
N SER A 20 -10.38 2.27 -9.23
CA SER A 20 -9.01 1.76 -9.20
C SER A 20 -8.10 2.57 -8.27
N ALA A 21 -8.25 3.89 -8.22
CA ALA A 21 -7.48 4.74 -7.29
C ALA A 21 -7.81 4.42 -5.83
N VAL A 22 -9.08 4.22 -5.49
CA VAL A 22 -9.51 3.80 -4.13
C VAL A 22 -8.90 2.47 -3.72
N LEU A 23 -8.83 1.49 -4.64
CA LEU A 23 -8.17 0.21 -4.38
C LEU A 23 -6.65 0.31 -4.27
N ALA A 24 -6.05 1.33 -4.90
CA ALA A 24 -4.61 1.56 -4.89
C ALA A 24 -4.11 2.33 -3.65
N PHE A 25 -5.00 2.84 -2.79
CA PHE A 25 -4.64 3.32 -1.45
C PHE A 25 -4.29 2.15 -0.51
N GLY A 26 -3.32 1.33 -0.94
CA GLY A 26 -2.59 0.42 -0.08
C GLY A 26 -1.63 1.23 0.79
N GLN A 27 -1.44 0.76 2.02
CA GLN A 27 -0.64 1.47 3.00
C GLN A 27 0.83 1.63 2.57
N SER A 28 1.36 2.84 2.77
CA SER A 28 2.77 3.17 2.50
C SER A 28 3.68 2.67 3.63
N LEU A 29 3.63 1.37 3.92
CA LEU A 29 4.56 0.72 4.83
C LEU A 29 5.87 0.42 4.08
N PRO A 30 7.05 0.66 4.69
CA PRO A 30 8.31 0.23 4.10
C PRO A 30 8.29 -1.30 3.94
N SER A 31 8.94 -1.81 2.90
CA SER A 31 9.11 -3.26 2.77
C SER A 31 9.96 -3.81 3.93
N PRO A 32 9.85 -5.11 4.26
CA PRO A 32 10.68 -5.70 5.31
C PRO A 32 12.17 -5.47 5.08
N GLU A 33 12.63 -5.58 3.82
CA GLU A 33 14.03 -5.33 3.49
C GLU A 33 14.43 -3.86 3.63
N GLN A 34 13.54 -2.92 3.28
CA GLN A 34 13.77 -1.49 3.53
C GLN A 34 13.82 -1.15 5.02
N PHE A 35 13.04 -1.86 5.85
CA PHE A 35 13.00 -1.64 7.29
C PHE A 35 14.17 -2.30 8.04
N PHE A 36 14.52 -3.54 7.66
CA PHE A 36 15.58 -4.32 8.32
C PHE A 36 16.97 -4.15 7.68
N GLY A 37 17.05 -3.58 6.47
CA GLY A 37 18.31 -3.39 5.73
C GLY A 37 18.86 -4.67 5.09
N HIS A 38 18.12 -5.77 5.15
CA HIS A 38 18.45 -7.04 4.50
C HIS A 38 17.19 -7.89 4.33
N THR A 39 17.24 -8.87 3.43
CA THR A 39 16.19 -9.87 3.29
C THR A 39 16.03 -10.68 4.58
N VAL A 40 14.79 -10.89 5.02
CA VAL A 40 14.47 -11.73 6.19
C VAL A 40 14.80 -13.18 5.84
N GLY A 41 15.55 -13.87 6.72
CA GLY A 41 15.98 -15.25 6.49
C GLY A 41 17.18 -15.41 5.56
N ALA A 42 17.85 -14.31 5.20
CA ALA A 42 19.14 -14.38 4.52
C ALA A 42 20.18 -15.14 5.38
N ASP A 43 21.14 -15.78 4.71
CA ASP A 43 22.13 -16.61 5.39
C ASP A 43 22.88 -15.82 6.47
N GLN A 44 23.00 -16.43 7.66
CA GLN A 44 23.58 -15.83 8.86
C GLN A 44 22.97 -14.49 9.31
N LYS A 45 21.76 -14.13 8.86
CA LYS A 45 21.08 -12.87 9.22
C LYS A 45 19.71 -13.13 9.83
N LEU A 46 19.65 -13.00 11.16
CA LEU A 46 18.41 -13.04 11.92
C LEU A 46 18.00 -11.63 12.36
N VAL A 47 16.73 -11.30 12.13
CA VAL A 47 16.13 -10.08 12.66
C VAL A 47 16.04 -10.21 14.19
N ARG A 48 16.43 -9.17 14.91
CA ARG A 48 16.25 -9.12 16.37
C ARG A 48 14.76 -9.08 16.70
N TRP A 49 14.34 -9.86 17.69
CA TRP A 49 12.94 -9.93 18.13
C TRP A 49 12.29 -8.56 18.34
N ASP A 50 12.94 -7.66 19.08
CA ASP A 50 12.41 -6.33 19.38
C ASP A 50 12.12 -5.52 18.09
N LYS A 51 13.00 -5.64 17.10
CA LYS A 51 12.84 -4.96 15.79
C LYS A 51 11.74 -5.60 14.95
N GLN A 52 11.58 -6.92 15.02
CA GLN A 52 10.48 -7.60 14.36
C GLN A 52 9.14 -7.18 14.95
N LEU A 53 9.06 -7.07 16.28
CA LEU A 53 7.85 -6.62 16.96
C LEU A 53 7.51 -5.16 16.61
N GLU A 54 8.51 -4.28 16.54
CA GLU A 54 8.34 -2.88 16.10
C GLU A 54 7.72 -2.80 14.69
N TYR A 55 8.22 -3.62 13.75
CA TYR A 55 7.68 -3.67 12.40
C TYR A 55 6.24 -4.20 12.35
N LEU A 56 5.92 -5.25 13.12
CA LEU A 56 4.56 -5.78 13.22
C LEU A 56 3.60 -4.78 13.85
N GLN A 57 4.03 -4.00 14.85
CA GLN A 57 3.24 -2.92 15.42
C GLN A 57 3.01 -1.77 14.43
N ALA A 58 4.00 -1.45 13.59
CA ALA A 58 3.84 -0.47 12.52
C ALA A 58 2.79 -0.94 11.49
N ILE A 59 2.79 -2.23 11.15
CA ILE A 59 1.75 -2.83 10.30
C ILE A 59 0.38 -2.76 10.99
N ALA A 60 0.28 -3.15 12.25
CA ALA A 60 -1.00 -3.16 12.99
C ALA A 60 -1.63 -1.77 13.10
N LYS A 61 -0.83 -0.71 13.28
CA LYS A 61 -1.33 0.68 13.31
C LYS A 61 -1.99 1.11 12.02
N GLY A 62 -1.59 0.53 10.90
CA GLY A 62 -2.11 0.91 9.61
C GLY A 62 -3.17 -0.05 9.08
N SER A 63 -3.03 -1.34 9.36
CA SER A 63 -3.71 -2.37 8.60
C SER A 63 -4.98 -2.82 9.31
N ASP A 64 -6.13 -2.67 8.65
CA ASP A 64 -7.40 -3.23 9.11
C ASP A 64 -7.40 -4.78 9.19
N ARG A 65 -6.33 -5.43 8.70
CA ARG A 65 -6.20 -6.89 8.66
C ARG A 65 -5.44 -7.46 9.86
N VAL A 66 -4.83 -6.62 10.69
CA VAL A 66 -4.03 -7.04 11.85
C VAL A 66 -4.63 -6.41 13.10
N LEU A 67 -5.18 -7.25 14.00
CA LEU A 67 -5.85 -6.87 15.25
C LEU A 67 -4.88 -6.76 16.43
#